data_AF-A0A6G1W6R4-F1
#
_entry.id   AF-A0A6G1W6R4-F1
#
_cell.length_a   1.000
_cell.length_b   1.000
_cell.length_c   1.000
_cell.angle_alpha   90.00
_cell.angle_beta   90.00
_cell.angle_gamma   90.00
#
_symmetry.space_group_name_H-M   'P 1'
#
loop_
_entity.id
_entity.type
_entity.pdbx_description
1 polymer ?
#
loop_
_entity_poly.entity_id
_entity_poly.type
_entity_poly.pdbx_seq_one_letter_code
_entity_poly.pdbx_strand_id
1 'polypeptide(L)'
;MSETAPRALPPGLTPVTEARHYGFLKASIPQYLVEAKPEHRAALKSTELSKSGWYGALTPASKGQLKPLLEARFTSQNRLDQHLSKVLPLEAFAQPLLDAALKAAGFPLPVKDVYLRLYTAVVDAFGVATGGYSVRTLSLLQAALHNFEQPETQADYFAEGSGFITPPDELGRFKPYITALKIESFTQLCRDLDIGAKYQEYLKPYLDPQEPVSQGVLELRNVTQQKAMLKLDAQIALLKGDIGPHEHALILRVIEGERHIKLGDKQLWYWTPCVMKILLHGCVVFALSEKYKYAQDFIVWIPGDIGKGCARSTLGPRVVSL
;
A
#
# COMPACT_ATOMS: atom_id res chain seq x y z
N MET A 1 -9.67 9.77 30.70
CA MET A 1 -10.77 8.80 30.58
C MET A 1 -12.01 9.60 30.22
N SER A 2 -12.35 9.67 28.94
CA SER A 2 -13.60 10.28 28.48
C SER A 2 -14.36 9.20 27.75
N GLU A 3 -15.27 8.55 28.47
CA GLU A 3 -16.31 7.72 27.89
C GLU A 3 -17.16 8.60 26.97
N THR A 4 -17.10 8.32 25.67
CA THR A 4 -18.01 8.88 24.69
C THR A 4 -19.40 8.33 24.98
N ALA A 5 -20.28 9.15 25.55
CA ALA A 5 -21.66 8.79 25.82
C ALA A 5 -22.36 8.29 24.55
N PRO A 6 -23.16 7.20 24.61
CA PRO A 6 -23.90 6.71 23.46
C PRO A 6 -24.94 7.76 23.04
N ARG A 7 -24.88 8.16 21.78
CA ARG A 7 -25.86 9.05 21.14
C ARG A 7 -27.24 8.38 21.21
N ALA A 8 -28.10 8.85 22.10
CA ALA A 8 -29.46 8.37 22.24
C ALA A 8 -30.24 8.56 20.92
N LEU A 9 -30.85 7.48 20.43
CA LEU A 9 -31.72 7.50 19.26
C LEU A 9 -33.02 8.28 19.57
N PRO A 10 -33.58 9.02 18.59
CA PRO A 10 -34.88 9.66 18.75
C PRO A 10 -35.99 8.64 19.11
N PRO A 11 -36.99 9.03 19.91
CA PRO A 11 -38.08 8.13 20.29
C PRO A 11 -38.86 7.68 19.04
N GLY A 12 -38.92 6.36 18.82
CA GLY A 12 -39.65 5.74 17.71
C GLY A 12 -38.78 4.99 16.68
N LEU A 13 -37.45 5.07 16.77
CA LEU A 13 -36.55 4.25 15.97
C LEU A 13 -36.13 3.03 16.77
N THR A 14 -36.54 1.84 16.32
CA THR A 14 -35.97 0.59 16.86
C THR A 14 -34.46 0.60 16.62
N PRO A 15 -33.66 0.19 17.61
CA PRO A 15 -32.25 -0.13 17.39
C PRO A 15 -32.13 -1.02 16.14
N VAL A 16 -31.16 -0.76 15.27
CA VAL A 16 -30.98 -1.56 14.02
C VAL A 16 -30.91 -3.07 14.32
N THR A 17 -30.42 -3.43 15.50
CA THR A 17 -30.35 -4.79 16.05
C THR A 17 -31.70 -5.45 16.34
N GLU A 18 -32.77 -4.67 16.50
CA GLU A 18 -34.14 -5.10 16.78
C GLU A 18 -35.07 -5.02 15.56
N ALA A 19 -34.55 -4.60 14.41
CA ALA A 19 -35.33 -4.54 13.18
C ALA A 19 -35.70 -5.95 12.69
N ARG A 20 -36.93 -6.12 12.19
CA ARG A 20 -37.49 -7.40 11.70
C ARG A 20 -36.59 -8.14 10.70
N HIS A 21 -35.80 -7.41 9.91
CA HIS A 21 -34.92 -7.95 8.88
C HIS A 21 -33.45 -8.03 9.31
N TYR A 22 -33.10 -7.60 10.53
CA TYR A 22 -31.71 -7.56 11.00
C TYR A 22 -31.04 -8.94 10.94
N GLY A 23 -31.73 -9.99 11.42
CA GLY A 23 -31.21 -11.36 11.37
C GLY A 23 -30.93 -11.83 9.95
N PHE A 24 -31.84 -11.56 9.01
CA PHE A 24 -31.68 -11.91 7.60
C PHE A 24 -30.54 -11.12 6.93
N LEU A 25 -30.47 -9.80 7.16
CA LEU A 25 -29.42 -8.95 6.60
C LEU A 25 -28.04 -9.33 7.15
N LYS A 26 -27.94 -9.59 8.46
CA LYS A 26 -26.71 -10.05 9.10
C LYS A 26 -26.24 -11.40 8.53
N ALA A 27 -27.16 -12.33 8.30
CA ALA A 27 -26.85 -13.63 7.69
C ALA A 27 -26.51 -13.55 6.20
N SER A 28 -26.96 -12.50 5.51
CA SER A 28 -26.71 -12.31 4.07
C SER A 28 -25.35 -11.66 3.76
N ILE A 29 -24.67 -11.09 4.76
CA ILE A 29 -23.34 -10.50 4.58
C ILE A 29 -22.32 -11.64 4.50
N PRO A 30 -21.56 -11.76 3.40
CA PRO A 30 -20.53 -12.77 3.30
C PRO A 30 -19.46 -12.61 4.39
N GLN A 31 -18.99 -13.74 4.92
CA GLN A 31 -18.03 -13.77 6.02
C GLN A 31 -16.73 -13.01 5.69
N TYR A 32 -16.27 -13.07 4.43
CA TYR A 32 -15.08 -12.33 3.99
C TYR A 32 -15.23 -10.80 4.11
N LEU A 33 -16.45 -10.24 4.09
CA LEU A 33 -16.68 -8.82 4.35
C LEU A 33 -16.72 -8.50 5.85
N VAL A 34 -17.17 -9.46 6.67
CA VAL A 34 -17.21 -9.31 8.12
C VAL A 34 -15.79 -9.30 8.70
N GLU A 35 -14.94 -10.21 8.21
CA GLU A 35 -13.55 -10.38 8.64
C GLU A 35 -12.58 -9.36 8.03
N ALA A 36 -13.05 -8.54 7.08
CA ALA A 36 -12.21 -7.53 6.43
C ALA A 36 -11.79 -6.45 7.43
N LYS A 37 -10.54 -5.97 7.25
CA LYS A 37 -9.99 -4.84 8.00
C LYS A 37 -10.93 -3.63 7.96
N PRO A 38 -11.00 -2.83 9.05
CA PRO A 38 -11.81 -1.60 9.06
C PRO A 38 -11.51 -0.67 7.89
N GLU A 39 -10.24 -0.52 7.50
CA GLU A 39 -9.87 0.34 6.36
C GLU A 39 -10.45 -0.18 5.04
N HIS A 40 -10.41 -1.50 4.81
CA HIS A 40 -11.00 -2.11 3.60
C HIS A 40 -12.51 -1.93 3.55
N ARG A 41 -13.20 -2.07 4.69
CA ARG A 41 -14.64 -1.81 4.78
C ARG A 41 -14.98 -0.35 4.56
N ALA A 42 -14.18 0.57 5.10
CA ALA A 42 -14.33 2.00 4.87
C ALA A 42 -14.13 2.36 3.39
N ALA A 43 -13.07 1.85 2.76
CA ALA A 43 -12.79 2.05 1.34
C ALA A 43 -13.91 1.49 0.45
N LEU A 44 -14.42 0.30 0.76
CA LEU A 44 -15.55 -0.28 0.03
C LEU A 44 -16.81 0.58 0.17
N LYS A 45 -17.06 1.14 1.36
CA LYS A 45 -18.20 2.02 1.63
C LYS A 45 -18.07 3.37 0.90
N SER A 46 -16.85 3.91 0.77
CA SER A 46 -16.60 5.18 0.07
C SER A 46 -16.48 5.04 -1.44
N THR A 47 -16.39 3.81 -1.96
CA THR A 47 -16.29 3.57 -3.41
C THR A 47 -17.63 3.87 -4.07
N GLU A 48 -17.63 4.77 -5.05
CA GLU A 48 -18.81 5.02 -5.88
C GLU A 48 -19.17 3.76 -6.67
N LEU A 49 -20.44 3.36 -6.58
CA LEU A 49 -20.97 2.20 -7.29
C LEU A 49 -21.09 2.51 -8.79
N SER A 50 -20.01 2.32 -9.53
CA SER A 50 -20.01 2.38 -10.99
C SER A 50 -20.19 0.98 -11.57
N LYS A 51 -21.30 0.74 -12.28
CA LYS A 51 -21.46 -0.47 -13.08
C LYS A 51 -20.63 -0.32 -14.34
N SER A 52 -19.43 -0.88 -14.32
CA SER A 52 -18.60 -0.96 -15.53
C SER A 52 -19.38 -1.64 -16.67
N GLY A 53 -19.30 -1.06 -17.88
CA GLY A 53 -20.06 -1.52 -19.04
C GLY A 53 -19.81 -3.00 -19.38
N TRP A 54 -18.58 -3.47 -19.22
CA TRP A 54 -18.22 -4.88 -19.43
C TRP A 54 -18.96 -5.80 -18.44
N TYR A 55 -19.02 -5.45 -17.15
CA TYR A 55 -19.69 -6.26 -16.13
C TYR A 55 -21.22 -6.27 -16.32
N GLY A 56 -21.78 -5.14 -16.75
CA GLY A 56 -23.21 -5.03 -17.10
C GLY A 56 -23.63 -6.03 -18.17
N ALA A 57 -22.82 -6.15 -19.22
CA ALA A 57 -23.07 -7.01 -20.38
C ALA A 57 -22.91 -8.53 -20.10
N LEU A 58 -22.32 -8.92 -18.96
CA LEU A 58 -22.11 -10.33 -18.65
C LEU A 58 -23.40 -11.10 -18.34
N THR A 59 -23.44 -12.35 -18.80
CA THR A 59 -24.52 -13.29 -18.46
C THR A 59 -24.52 -13.62 -16.96
N PRO A 60 -25.67 -14.05 -16.37
CA PRO A 60 -25.72 -14.52 -14.99
C PRO A 60 -24.74 -15.66 -14.70
N ALA A 61 -24.52 -16.56 -15.67
CA ALA A 61 -23.56 -17.66 -15.53
C ALA A 61 -22.11 -17.14 -15.41
N SER A 62 -21.70 -16.20 -16.25
CA SER A 62 -20.37 -15.57 -16.18
C SER A 62 -20.18 -14.79 -14.88
N LYS A 63 -21.21 -14.08 -14.41
CA LYS A 63 -21.19 -13.42 -13.09
C LYS A 63 -21.05 -14.44 -11.95
N GLY A 64 -21.71 -15.59 -12.07
CA GLY A 64 -21.59 -16.71 -11.14
C GLY A 64 -20.18 -17.27 -11.02
N GLN A 65 -19.40 -17.26 -12.11
CA GLN A 65 -17.99 -17.72 -12.11
C GLN A 65 -17.06 -16.78 -11.33
N LEU A 66 -17.35 -15.46 -11.31
CA LEU A 66 -16.51 -14.48 -10.60
C LEU A 66 -16.68 -14.54 -9.08
N LYS A 67 -17.89 -14.88 -8.60
CA LYS A 67 -18.20 -14.91 -7.16
C LYS A 67 -17.22 -15.74 -6.32
N PRO A 68 -16.95 -17.03 -6.63
CA PRO A 68 -16.01 -17.83 -5.84
C PRO A 68 -14.56 -17.32 -5.93
N LEU A 69 -14.17 -16.71 -7.05
CA LEU A 69 -12.82 -16.13 -7.21
C LEU A 69 -12.66 -14.87 -6.36
N LEU A 70 -13.69 -14.03 -6.32
CA LEU A 70 -13.76 -12.84 -5.47
C LEU A 70 -13.71 -13.24 -3.99
N GLU A 71 -14.50 -14.24 -3.60
CA GLU A 71 -14.50 -14.82 -2.26
C GLU A 71 -13.12 -15.36 -1.86
N ALA A 72 -12.45 -16.09 -2.74
CA ALA A 72 -11.11 -16.62 -2.50
C ALA A 72 -10.07 -15.50 -2.34
N ARG A 73 -10.12 -14.46 -3.19
CA ARG A 73 -9.24 -13.28 -3.09
C ARG A 73 -9.42 -12.56 -1.76
N PHE A 74 -10.65 -12.22 -1.38
CA PHE A 74 -10.88 -11.49 -0.11
C PHE A 74 -10.57 -12.34 1.12
N THR A 75 -10.91 -13.63 1.09
CA THR A 75 -10.62 -14.53 2.22
C THR A 75 -9.10 -14.70 2.41
N SER A 76 -8.34 -14.87 1.33
CA SER A 76 -6.88 -14.96 1.41
C SER A 76 -6.24 -13.64 1.83
N GLN A 77 -6.75 -12.50 1.35
CA GLN A 77 -6.34 -11.17 1.80
C GLN A 77 -6.57 -11.00 3.30
N ASN A 78 -7.76 -11.33 3.83
CA ASN A 78 -8.06 -11.23 5.25
C ASN A 78 -7.12 -12.08 6.11
N ARG A 79 -6.74 -13.28 5.65
CA ARG A 79 -5.80 -14.16 6.37
C ARG A 79 -4.39 -13.60 6.42
N LEU A 80 -3.94 -12.95 5.34
CA LEU A 80 -2.66 -12.26 5.28
C LEU A 80 -2.70 -11.02 6.18
N ASP A 81 -3.78 -10.25 6.11
CA ASP A 81 -4.03 -9.07 6.94
C ASP A 81 -4.04 -9.38 8.43
N GLN A 82 -4.68 -10.48 8.83
CA GLN A 82 -4.69 -10.97 10.23
C GLN A 82 -3.32 -11.46 10.67
N HIS A 83 -2.47 -11.95 9.75
CA HIS A 83 -1.09 -12.31 10.08
C HIS A 83 -0.28 -11.06 10.40
N LEU A 84 -0.42 -10.03 9.56
CA LEU A 84 0.32 -8.78 9.64
C LEU A 84 -0.27 -7.77 10.64
N SER A 85 -1.44 -8.03 11.22
CA SER A 85 -2.10 -7.13 12.18
C SER A 85 -1.31 -6.91 13.47
N LYS A 86 -0.32 -7.78 13.74
CA LYS A 86 0.61 -7.64 14.87
C LYS A 86 1.66 -6.54 14.65
N VAL A 87 1.85 -6.11 13.40
CA VAL A 87 2.78 -5.03 13.06
C VAL A 87 2.14 -3.71 13.44
N LEU A 88 2.84 -2.94 14.27
CA LEU A 88 2.40 -1.60 14.63
C LEU A 88 2.54 -0.69 13.41
N PRO A 89 1.56 0.20 13.15
CA PRO A 89 1.76 1.30 12.21
C PRO A 89 2.99 2.12 12.59
N LEU A 90 3.70 2.64 11.59
CA LEU A 90 4.96 3.39 11.77
C LEU A 90 4.79 4.52 12.78
N GLU A 91 3.69 5.28 12.69
CA GLU A 91 3.41 6.40 13.57
C GLU A 91 3.21 5.96 15.03
N ALA A 92 2.52 4.83 15.23
CA ALA A 92 2.28 4.26 16.55
C ALA A 92 3.57 3.74 17.20
N PHE A 93 4.54 3.29 16.39
CA PHE A 93 5.87 2.89 16.85
C PHE A 93 6.78 4.10 17.12
N ALA A 94 6.79 5.08 16.23
CA ALA A 94 7.71 6.20 16.24
C ALA A 94 7.37 7.27 17.28
N GLN A 95 6.08 7.57 17.47
CA GLN A 95 5.64 8.63 18.38
C GLN A 95 6.16 8.46 19.82
N PRO A 96 6.01 7.30 20.49
CA PRO A 96 6.50 7.15 21.87
C PRO A 96 8.03 7.25 21.98
N LEU A 97 8.77 6.83 20.95
CA LEU A 97 10.24 6.95 20.92
C LEU A 97 10.67 8.42 20.83
N LEU A 98 10.01 9.20 19.98
CA LEU A 98 10.28 10.63 19.84
C LEU A 98 9.89 11.40 21.10
N ASP A 99 8.72 11.12 21.68
CA ASP A 99 8.27 11.73 22.94
C ASP A 99 9.28 11.49 24.08
N ALA A 100 9.80 10.26 24.20
CA ALA A 100 10.80 9.90 25.19
C ALA A 100 12.15 10.61 24.96
N ALA A 101 12.61 10.67 23.71
CA ALA A 101 13.87 11.32 23.34
C ALA A 101 13.82 12.83 23.61
N LEU A 102 12.74 13.49 23.21
CA LEU A 102 12.51 14.91 23.45
C LEU A 102 12.47 15.23 24.95
N LYS A 103 11.80 14.39 25.74
CA LYS A 103 11.75 14.53 27.19
C LYS A 103 13.13 14.35 27.84
N ALA A 104 13.91 13.36 27.40
CA ALA A 104 15.26 13.11 27.90
C ALA A 104 16.22 14.26 27.57
N ALA A 105 16.05 14.90 26.41
CA ALA A 105 16.80 16.08 26.02
C ALA A 105 16.37 17.37 26.75
N GLY A 106 15.32 17.32 27.56
CA GLY A 106 14.81 18.48 28.32
C GLY A 106 13.83 19.36 27.55
N PHE A 107 13.35 18.92 26.38
CA PHE A 107 12.45 19.68 25.50
C PHE A 107 11.15 18.91 25.25
N PRO A 108 10.26 18.73 26.25
CA PRO A 108 9.00 18.03 26.06
C PRO A 108 8.06 18.87 25.16
N LEU A 109 8.07 18.59 23.86
CA LEU A 109 7.21 19.23 22.87
C LEU A 109 6.05 18.30 22.50
N PRO A 110 4.83 18.83 22.30
CA PRO A 110 3.72 18.01 21.83
C PRO A 110 3.92 17.66 20.36
N VAL A 111 4.39 16.43 20.09
CA VAL A 111 4.79 15.93 18.76
C VAL A 111 3.69 16.09 17.68
N LYS A 112 2.41 16.06 18.06
CA LYS A 112 1.28 16.20 17.14
C LYS A 112 0.90 17.66 16.84
N ASP A 113 1.19 18.55 17.76
CA ASP A 113 0.71 19.94 17.73
C ASP A 113 1.82 20.94 17.39
N VAL A 114 3.05 20.46 17.25
CA VAL A 114 4.19 21.25 16.78
C VAL A 114 4.63 20.76 15.42
N TYR A 115 4.91 21.72 14.55
CA TYR A 115 5.37 21.51 13.20
C TYR A 115 6.74 22.15 13.04
N LEU A 116 7.52 21.61 12.12
CA LEU A 116 8.81 22.13 11.71
C LEU A 116 8.67 22.70 10.30
N ARG A 117 9.06 23.95 10.13
CA ARG A 117 9.15 24.61 8.82
C ARG A 117 10.60 24.85 8.49
N LEU A 118 11.06 24.22 7.41
CA LEU A 118 12.45 24.21 6.97
C LEU A 118 12.57 24.92 5.63
N TYR A 119 13.53 25.83 5.55
CA TYR A 119 13.92 26.52 4.34
C TYR A 119 15.31 26.05 3.92
N THR A 120 15.40 25.40 2.78
CA THR A 120 16.66 24.92 2.20
C THR A 120 16.95 25.69 0.93
N ALA A 121 18.17 26.23 0.78
CA ALA A 121 18.56 26.95 -0.42
C ALA A 121 18.48 26.01 -1.64
N VAL A 122 17.85 26.48 -2.72
CA VAL A 122 17.80 25.74 -3.98
C VAL A 122 19.12 25.95 -4.70
N VAL A 123 19.83 24.86 -4.97
CA VAL A 123 21.05 24.85 -5.76
C VAL A 123 20.77 24.39 -7.19
N ASP A 124 21.52 24.91 -8.16
CA ASP A 124 21.49 24.43 -9.53
C ASP A 124 22.25 23.09 -9.70
N ALA A 125 22.33 22.58 -10.93
CA ALA A 125 23.02 21.33 -11.24
C ALA A 125 24.54 21.35 -10.94
N PHE A 126 25.11 22.52 -10.66
CA PHE A 126 26.51 22.72 -10.32
C PHE A 126 26.72 23.05 -8.83
N GLY A 127 25.66 23.02 -8.03
CA GLY A 127 25.71 23.30 -6.59
C GLY A 127 25.71 24.79 -6.23
N VAL A 128 25.40 25.68 -7.19
CA VAL A 128 25.37 27.13 -6.95
C VAL A 128 23.99 27.54 -6.47
N ALA A 129 23.93 28.31 -5.38
CA ALA A 129 22.67 28.82 -4.83
C ALA A 129 21.96 29.73 -5.85
N THR A 130 20.72 29.37 -6.19
CA THR A 130 19.87 30.09 -7.17
C THR A 130 19.19 31.32 -6.57
N GLY A 131 19.35 31.56 -5.27
CA GLY A 131 18.62 32.59 -4.51
C GLY A 131 17.18 32.20 -4.14
N GLY A 132 16.68 31.06 -4.61
CA GLY A 132 15.39 30.49 -4.20
C GLY A 132 15.51 29.57 -2.98
N TYR A 133 14.39 29.36 -2.28
CA TYR A 133 14.28 28.42 -1.17
C TYR A 133 13.21 27.36 -1.44
N SER A 134 13.54 26.11 -1.14
CA SER A 134 12.56 25.04 -0.99
C SER A 134 12.03 25.08 0.43
N VAL A 135 10.69 25.05 0.57
CA VAL A 135 10.02 25.07 1.88
C VAL A 135 9.41 23.72 2.15
N ARG A 136 9.73 23.14 3.30
CA ARG A 136 9.10 21.93 3.81
C ARG A 136 8.40 22.25 5.13
N THR A 137 7.15 21.82 5.26
CA THR A 137 6.40 21.91 6.51
C THR A 137 5.96 20.52 6.91
N LEU A 138 6.44 20.04 8.05
CA LEU A 138 6.25 18.67 8.53
C LEU A 138 5.80 18.72 9.99
N SER A 139 4.96 17.79 10.44
CA SER A 139 4.80 17.59 11.89
C SER A 139 6.13 17.13 12.49
N LEU A 140 6.34 17.28 13.81
CA LEU A 140 7.57 16.77 14.44
C LEU A 140 7.77 15.28 14.18
N LEU A 141 6.69 14.49 14.18
CA LEU A 141 6.76 13.07 13.87
C LEU A 141 7.23 12.82 12.44
N GLN A 142 6.65 13.52 11.46
CA GLN A 142 7.05 13.40 10.07
C GLN A 142 8.51 13.84 9.85
N ALA A 143 8.93 14.91 10.53
CA ALA A 143 10.30 15.37 10.49
C ALA A 143 11.27 14.32 11.04
N ALA A 144 10.95 13.68 12.17
CA ALA A 144 11.77 12.61 12.72
C ALA A 144 11.84 11.37 11.82
N LEU A 145 10.75 11.05 11.12
CA LEU A 145 10.70 9.95 10.14
C LEU A 145 11.46 10.25 8.84
N HIS A 146 11.78 11.51 8.56
CA HIS A 146 12.54 11.91 7.37
C HIS A 146 14.03 11.55 7.46
N ASN A 147 14.52 11.06 8.61
CA ASN A 147 15.89 10.62 8.85
C ASN A 147 16.96 11.58 8.31
N PHE A 148 17.08 12.74 8.95
CA PHE A 148 17.99 13.82 8.55
C PHE A 148 19.43 13.36 8.27
N GLU A 149 20.00 13.84 7.16
CA GLU A 149 21.40 13.58 6.83
C GLU A 149 22.36 14.42 7.68
N GLN A 150 23.62 14.00 7.78
CA GLN A 150 24.64 14.69 8.58
C GLN A 150 24.82 16.19 8.23
N PRO A 151 24.76 16.62 6.95
CA PRO A 151 24.80 18.03 6.61
C PRO A 151 23.61 18.81 7.19
N GLU A 152 22.44 18.17 7.27
CA GLU A 152 21.20 18.79 7.76
C GLU A 152 21.22 19.03 9.27
N THR A 153 22.16 18.43 10.01
CA THR A 153 22.31 18.66 11.45
C THR A 153 23.29 19.79 11.78
N GLN A 154 23.95 20.35 10.77
CA GLN A 154 24.89 21.46 10.98
C GLN A 154 24.15 22.77 11.27
N ALA A 155 24.80 23.62 12.07
CA ALA A 155 24.39 25.01 12.18
C ALA A 155 24.39 25.66 10.78
N ASP A 156 23.41 26.50 10.51
CA ASP A 156 23.24 27.27 9.26
C ASP A 156 22.92 26.46 7.99
N TYR A 157 22.71 25.14 8.08
CA TYR A 157 22.23 24.37 6.92
C TYR A 157 20.83 24.81 6.46
N PHE A 158 19.95 25.03 7.44
CA PHE A 158 18.63 25.61 7.19
C PHE A 158 18.71 27.12 7.34
N ALA A 159 18.03 27.84 6.44
CA ALA A 159 18.02 29.30 6.48
C ALA A 159 17.36 29.84 7.75
N GLU A 160 17.72 31.06 8.18
CA GLU A 160 17.26 31.69 9.43
C GLU A 160 15.73 31.76 9.60
N GLY A 161 14.97 31.73 8.49
CA GLY A 161 13.50 31.68 8.52
C GLY A 161 12.92 30.33 8.96
N SER A 162 13.76 29.32 9.15
CA SER A 162 13.35 27.99 9.61
C SER A 162 13.04 27.98 11.10
N GLY A 163 12.12 27.13 11.52
CA GLY A 163 11.77 27.04 12.93
C GLY A 163 10.57 26.18 13.23
N PHE A 164 10.23 26.14 14.52
CA PHE A 164 9.04 25.48 15.02
C PHE A 164 7.83 26.38 14.84
N ILE A 165 6.72 25.80 14.41
CA ILE A 165 5.48 26.52 14.11
C ILE A 165 4.27 25.75 14.65
N THR A 166 3.14 26.45 14.81
CA THR A 166 1.83 25.81 15.01
C THR A 166 1.39 25.07 13.75
N PRO A 167 0.42 24.14 13.83
CA PRO A 167 -0.15 23.50 12.66
C PRO A 167 -0.67 24.57 11.68
N PRO A 168 -0.28 24.53 10.40
CA PRO A 168 -0.81 25.45 9.41
C PRO A 168 -2.31 25.25 9.21
N ASP A 169 -3.06 26.34 9.02
CA ASP A 169 -4.47 26.25 8.62
C ASP A 169 -4.63 25.89 7.13
N GLU A 170 -5.87 25.74 6.66
CA GLU A 170 -6.18 25.41 5.26
C GLU A 170 -5.64 26.44 4.25
N LEU A 171 -5.36 27.66 4.71
CA LEU A 171 -4.77 28.75 3.92
C LEU A 171 -3.24 28.85 4.09
N GLY A 172 -2.63 27.89 4.81
CA GLY A 172 -1.20 27.82 5.05
C GLY A 172 -0.66 28.82 6.06
N ARG A 173 -1.53 29.46 6.86
CA ARG A 173 -1.14 30.43 7.90
C ARG A 173 -0.75 29.69 9.18
N PHE A 174 0.29 30.18 9.84
CA PHE A 174 0.84 29.59 11.06
C PHE A 174 1.40 30.69 11.97
N LYS A 175 1.70 30.33 13.22
CA LYS A 175 2.42 31.18 14.16
C LYS A 175 3.75 30.52 14.54
N PRO A 176 4.83 31.29 14.77
CA PRO A 176 6.04 30.74 15.36
C PRO A 176 5.73 30.08 16.71
N TYR A 177 6.29 28.91 16.94
CA TYR A 177 6.21 28.19 18.20
C TYR A 177 7.48 28.48 19.01
N ILE A 178 7.31 29.12 20.17
CA ILE A 178 8.44 29.53 21.01
C ILE A 178 8.96 28.31 21.78
N THR A 179 10.21 27.94 21.52
CA THR A 179 10.90 26.86 22.22
C THR A 179 12.38 27.18 22.33
N ALA A 180 13.04 26.65 23.37
CA ALA A 180 14.49 26.70 23.51
C ALA A 180 15.21 25.63 22.68
N LEU A 181 14.47 24.66 22.12
CA LEU A 181 15.02 23.65 21.23
C LEU A 181 15.41 24.30 19.89
N LYS A 182 16.66 24.12 19.48
CA LYS A 182 17.13 24.57 18.16
C LYS A 182 16.91 23.50 17.10
N ILE A 183 16.93 23.90 15.83
CA ILE A 183 16.69 22.99 14.69
C ILE A 183 17.83 22.00 14.56
N GLU A 184 19.07 22.45 14.67
CA GLU A 184 20.26 21.60 14.65
C GLU A 184 20.23 20.56 15.79
N SER A 185 19.76 20.93 16.98
CA SER A 185 19.61 20.00 18.10
C SER A 185 18.51 18.98 17.85
N PHE A 186 17.38 19.40 17.27
CA PHE A 186 16.28 18.50 16.94
C PHE A 186 16.64 17.51 15.83
N THR A 187 17.26 18.00 14.75
CA THR A 187 17.68 17.16 13.62
C THR A 187 18.76 16.17 14.03
N GLN A 188 19.73 16.59 14.87
CA GLN A 188 20.70 15.68 15.48
C GLN A 188 20.02 14.63 16.36
N LEU A 189 19.06 15.03 17.20
CA LEU A 189 18.30 14.08 18.03
C LEU A 189 17.53 13.05 17.18
N CYS A 190 16.92 13.47 16.06
CA CYS A 190 16.24 12.55 15.16
C CYS A 190 17.20 11.57 14.50
N ARG A 191 18.39 12.05 14.10
CA ARG A 191 19.45 11.23 13.53
C ARG A 191 20.02 10.22 14.53
N ASP A 192 20.27 10.63 15.76
CA ASP A 192 20.75 9.76 16.83
C ASP A 192 19.71 8.72 17.24
N LEU A 193 18.43 9.08 17.19
CA LEU A 193 17.33 8.17 17.48
C LEU A 193 17.17 7.09 16.40
N ASP A 194 17.45 7.42 15.14
CA ASP A 194 17.35 6.55 13.95
C ASP A 194 16.11 5.64 14.00
N ILE A 195 14.93 6.27 13.96
CA ILE A 195 13.65 5.57 13.99
C ILE A 195 13.54 4.59 12.81
N GLY A 196 14.15 4.93 11.66
CA GLY A 196 14.19 4.09 10.47
C GLY A 196 14.85 2.73 10.75
N ALA A 197 16.07 2.72 11.28
CA ALA A 197 16.76 1.49 11.64
C ALA A 197 16.01 0.70 12.72
N LYS A 198 15.52 1.39 13.76
CA LYS A 198 14.74 0.75 14.84
C LYS A 198 13.47 0.08 14.33
N TYR A 199 12.77 0.73 13.40
CA TYR A 199 11.56 0.16 12.82
C TYR A 199 11.87 -1.00 11.87
N GLN A 200 12.95 -0.94 11.09
CA GLN A 200 13.40 -2.07 10.27
C GLN A 200 13.75 -3.30 11.13
N GLU A 201 14.45 -3.09 12.24
CA GLU A 201 14.76 -4.16 13.21
C GLU A 201 13.47 -4.72 13.83
N TYR A 202 12.52 -3.85 14.20
CA TYR A 202 11.21 -4.26 14.69
C TYR A 202 10.42 -5.08 13.67
N LEU A 203 10.46 -4.74 12.38
CA LEU A 203 9.73 -5.43 11.32
C LEU A 203 10.32 -6.79 10.95
N LYS A 204 11.64 -6.96 11.09
CA LYS A 204 12.37 -8.16 10.67
C LYS A 204 11.71 -9.48 11.14
N PRO A 205 11.38 -9.68 12.43
CA PRO A 205 10.75 -10.94 12.87
C PRO A 205 9.36 -11.20 12.27
N TYR A 206 8.66 -10.18 11.76
CA TYR A 206 7.33 -10.32 11.18
C TYR A 206 7.35 -10.54 9.67
N LEU A 207 8.35 -9.97 8.97
CA LEU A 207 8.46 -10.04 7.51
C LEU A 207 9.46 -11.10 7.03
N ASP A 208 10.46 -11.41 7.85
CA ASP A 208 11.50 -12.41 7.60
C ASP A 208 11.75 -13.24 8.88
N PRO A 209 10.72 -13.98 9.36
CA PRO A 209 10.87 -14.82 10.54
C PRO A 209 11.91 -15.91 10.27
N GLN A 210 12.90 -16.03 11.16
CA GLN A 210 13.95 -17.05 11.04
C GLN A 210 13.47 -18.45 11.45
N GLU A 211 12.29 -18.55 12.05
CA GLU A 211 11.69 -19.82 12.46
C GLU A 211 10.98 -20.46 11.25
N PRO A 212 11.36 -21.69 10.83
CA PRO A 212 10.91 -22.27 9.57
C PRO A 212 9.39 -22.40 9.42
N VAL A 213 8.66 -22.71 10.50
CA VAL A 213 7.20 -22.85 10.44
C VAL A 213 6.54 -21.49 10.20
N SER A 214 6.97 -20.47 10.94
CA SER A 214 6.47 -19.09 10.81
C SER A 214 6.77 -18.53 9.42
N GLN A 215 7.96 -18.78 8.88
CA GLN A 215 8.33 -18.42 7.51
C GLN A 215 7.45 -19.13 6.49
N GLY A 216 7.30 -20.45 6.60
CA GLY A 216 6.46 -21.23 5.70
C GLY A 216 5.00 -20.80 5.73
N VAL A 217 4.47 -20.40 6.89
CA VAL A 217 3.10 -19.88 7.03
C VAL A 217 2.95 -18.52 6.35
N LEU A 218 3.90 -17.60 6.50
CA LEU A 218 3.87 -16.29 5.85
C LEU A 218 3.95 -16.44 4.33
N GLU A 219 4.91 -17.22 3.84
CA GLU A 219 5.09 -17.52 2.42
C GLU A 219 3.84 -18.17 1.82
N LEU A 220 3.27 -19.18 2.49
CA LEU A 220 2.05 -19.84 2.04
C LEU A 220 0.88 -18.84 1.95
N ARG A 221 0.69 -17.98 2.96
CA ARG A 221 -0.39 -16.97 2.94
C ARG A 221 -0.20 -15.97 1.82
N ASN A 222 1.03 -15.48 1.63
CA ASN A 222 1.37 -14.54 0.56
C ASN A 222 1.14 -15.17 -0.83
N VAL A 223 1.72 -16.35 -1.09
CA VAL A 223 1.55 -17.07 -2.37
C VAL A 223 0.07 -17.40 -2.62
N THR A 224 -0.68 -17.81 -1.60
CA THR A 224 -2.12 -18.09 -1.73
C THR A 224 -2.90 -16.84 -2.12
N GLN A 225 -2.60 -15.69 -1.51
CA GLN A 225 -3.22 -14.42 -1.87
C GLN A 225 -2.89 -14.06 -3.32
N GLN A 226 -1.60 -14.12 -3.70
CA GLN A 226 -1.16 -13.70 -5.03
C GLN A 226 -1.77 -14.58 -6.12
N LYS A 227 -1.83 -15.90 -5.88
CA LYS A 227 -2.53 -16.85 -6.77
C LYS A 227 -4.03 -16.54 -6.88
N ALA A 228 -4.71 -16.25 -5.77
CA ALA A 228 -6.12 -15.92 -5.79
C ALA A 228 -6.40 -14.61 -6.55
N MET A 229 -5.53 -13.61 -6.41
CA MET A 229 -5.60 -12.35 -7.14
C MET A 229 -5.36 -12.55 -8.63
N LEU A 230 -4.25 -13.17 -9.03
CA LEU A 230 -3.95 -13.47 -10.44
C LEU A 230 -5.06 -14.30 -11.09
N LYS A 231 -5.62 -15.28 -10.38
CA LYS A 231 -6.74 -16.11 -10.89
C LYS A 231 -7.98 -15.26 -11.17
N LEU A 232 -8.33 -14.34 -10.27
CA LEU A 232 -9.46 -13.44 -10.48
C LEU A 232 -9.18 -12.47 -11.64
N ASP A 233 -8.00 -11.87 -11.68
CA ASP A 233 -7.63 -10.88 -12.70
C ASP A 233 -7.59 -11.52 -14.09
N ALA A 234 -7.04 -12.73 -14.22
CA ALA A 234 -7.06 -13.51 -15.46
C ALA A 234 -8.49 -13.82 -15.92
N GLN A 235 -9.40 -14.18 -15.00
CA GLN A 235 -10.80 -14.42 -15.34
C GLN A 235 -11.50 -13.13 -15.77
N ILE A 236 -11.23 -11.99 -15.11
CA ILE A 236 -11.77 -10.68 -15.50
C ILE A 236 -11.28 -10.30 -16.90
N ALA A 237 -9.99 -10.48 -17.18
CA ALA A 237 -9.41 -10.18 -18.48
C ALA A 237 -9.96 -11.06 -19.60
N LEU A 238 -10.20 -12.35 -19.35
CA LEU A 238 -10.90 -13.22 -20.29
C LEU A 238 -12.31 -12.69 -20.60
N LEU A 239 -13.06 -12.26 -19.57
CA LEU A 239 -14.42 -11.75 -19.72
C LEU A 239 -14.48 -10.36 -20.39
N LYS A 240 -13.42 -9.55 -20.26
CA LYS A 240 -13.26 -8.30 -20.99
C LYS A 240 -12.78 -8.50 -22.44
N GLY A 241 -12.21 -9.66 -22.75
CA GLY A 241 -11.58 -9.95 -24.04
C GLY A 241 -10.14 -9.45 -24.16
N ASP A 242 -9.51 -9.09 -23.04
CA ASP A 242 -8.11 -8.66 -22.99
C ASP A 242 -7.16 -9.84 -23.25
N ILE A 243 -7.56 -11.06 -22.86
CA ILE A 243 -6.87 -12.32 -23.17
C ILE A 243 -7.85 -13.35 -23.77
N GLY A 244 -7.34 -14.29 -24.56
CA GLY A 244 -8.13 -15.39 -25.09
C GLY A 244 -8.23 -16.59 -24.13
N PRO A 245 -9.11 -17.57 -24.46
CA PRO A 245 -9.26 -18.79 -23.65
C PRO A 245 -7.97 -19.61 -23.54
N HIS A 246 -7.13 -19.57 -24.57
CA HIS A 246 -5.88 -20.31 -24.61
C HIS A 246 -4.86 -19.74 -23.61
N GLU A 247 -4.67 -18.42 -23.63
CA GLU A 247 -3.80 -17.70 -22.70
C GLU A 247 -4.28 -17.87 -21.26
N HIS A 248 -5.59 -17.75 -21.04
CA HIS A 248 -6.21 -17.98 -19.74
C HIS A 248 -5.91 -19.38 -19.20
N ALA A 249 -6.06 -20.43 -20.02
CA ALA A 249 -5.76 -21.80 -19.62
C ALA A 249 -4.29 -22.00 -19.23
N LEU A 250 -3.36 -21.35 -19.93
CA LEU A 250 -1.93 -21.39 -19.60
C LEU A 250 -1.63 -20.72 -18.25
N ILE A 251 -2.24 -19.56 -17.98
CA ILE A 251 -2.09 -18.87 -16.69
C ILE A 251 -2.62 -19.75 -15.55
N LEU A 252 -3.77 -20.41 -15.73
CA LEU A 252 -4.31 -21.34 -14.72
C LEU A 252 -3.37 -22.51 -14.42
N ARG A 253 -2.74 -23.11 -15.43
CA ARG A 253 -1.75 -24.18 -15.25
C ARG A 253 -0.54 -23.72 -14.43
N VAL A 254 -0.06 -22.49 -14.67
CA VAL A 254 1.02 -21.89 -13.86
C VAL A 254 0.57 -21.68 -12.40
N ILE A 255 -0.66 -21.18 -12.19
CA ILE A 255 -1.22 -21.01 -10.85
C ILE A 255 -1.32 -22.35 -10.10
N GLU A 256 -1.69 -23.42 -10.80
CA GLU A 256 -1.75 -24.79 -10.28
C GLU A 256 -0.37 -25.40 -9.98
N GLY A 257 0.71 -24.72 -10.38
CA GLY A 257 2.09 -25.10 -10.08
C GLY A 257 2.73 -25.98 -11.14
N GLU A 258 2.11 -26.11 -12.32
CA GLU A 258 2.71 -26.84 -13.42
C GLU A 258 3.97 -26.10 -13.91
N ARG A 259 5.06 -26.86 -14.04
CA ARG A 259 6.36 -26.36 -14.48
C ARG A 259 6.66 -26.88 -15.89
N HIS A 260 7.44 -26.11 -16.65
CA HIS A 260 7.86 -26.49 -18.00
C HIS A 260 6.70 -26.76 -18.97
N ILE A 261 5.67 -25.92 -18.94
CA ILE A 261 4.52 -26.01 -19.84
C ILE A 261 5.00 -25.85 -21.28
N LYS A 262 4.79 -26.89 -22.10
CA LYS A 262 5.11 -26.91 -23.53
C LYS A 262 3.84 -27.02 -24.36
N LEU A 263 3.85 -26.36 -25.52
CA LEU A 263 2.81 -26.39 -26.54
C LEU A 263 3.48 -26.57 -27.91
N GLY A 264 3.57 -27.82 -28.37
CA GLY A 264 4.42 -28.17 -29.51
C GLY A 264 5.88 -27.82 -29.22
N ASP A 265 6.51 -27.04 -30.11
CA ASP A 265 7.90 -26.59 -29.98
C ASP A 265 8.08 -25.34 -29.10
N LYS A 266 6.98 -24.73 -28.66
CA LYS A 266 7.00 -23.53 -27.82
C LYS A 266 6.90 -23.90 -26.35
N GLN A 267 7.65 -23.18 -25.52
CA GLN A 267 7.58 -23.26 -24.06
C GLN A 267 6.99 -21.97 -23.50
N LEU A 268 6.15 -22.10 -22.47
CA LEU A 268 5.71 -20.96 -21.68
C LEU A 268 6.82 -20.57 -20.70
N TRP A 269 7.30 -19.35 -20.85
CA TRP A 269 8.23 -18.70 -19.94
C TRP A 269 7.45 -17.73 -19.06
N TYR A 270 7.82 -17.66 -17.78
CA TYR A 270 7.34 -16.62 -16.90
C TYR A 270 8.45 -16.13 -15.99
N TRP A 271 8.49 -14.82 -15.74
CA TRP A 271 9.53 -14.18 -14.95
C TRP A 271 9.03 -12.86 -14.35
N THR A 272 9.75 -12.38 -13.34
CA THR A 272 9.51 -11.04 -12.78
C THR A 272 10.23 -10.00 -13.64
N PRO A 273 9.52 -8.98 -14.16
CA PRO A 273 10.14 -7.98 -15.04
C PRO A 273 11.12 -7.09 -14.28
N CYS A 274 12.07 -6.53 -15.01
CA CYS A 274 13.10 -5.65 -14.48
C CYS A 274 13.19 -4.39 -15.33
N VAL A 275 13.22 -3.22 -14.69
CA VAL A 275 13.38 -1.91 -15.33
C VAL A 275 14.62 -1.25 -14.74
N MET A 276 15.57 -0.86 -15.58
CA MET A 276 16.82 -0.20 -15.12
C MET A 276 17.55 -0.98 -14.01
N LYS A 277 17.59 -2.32 -14.10
CA LYS A 277 18.15 -3.24 -13.07
C LYS A 277 17.38 -3.29 -11.74
N ILE A 278 16.20 -2.68 -11.67
CA ILE A 278 15.28 -2.77 -10.53
C ILE A 278 14.23 -3.83 -10.83
N LEU A 279 14.14 -4.85 -9.97
CA LEU A 279 13.16 -5.92 -10.10
C LEU A 279 11.79 -5.44 -9.63
N LEU A 280 10.76 -5.60 -10.47
CA LEU A 280 9.38 -5.26 -10.15
C LEU A 280 8.70 -6.40 -9.39
N HIS A 281 9.04 -6.54 -8.11
CA HIS A 281 8.49 -7.58 -7.23
C HIS A 281 6.96 -7.60 -7.27
N GLY A 282 6.38 -8.81 -7.34
CA GLY A 282 4.93 -9.02 -7.46
C GLY A 282 4.40 -9.00 -8.89
N CYS A 283 5.11 -8.38 -9.85
CA CYS A 283 4.71 -8.44 -11.26
C CYS A 283 5.19 -9.73 -11.92
N VAL A 284 4.43 -10.24 -12.90
CA VAL A 284 4.79 -11.44 -13.64
C VAL A 284 4.54 -11.22 -15.13
N VAL A 285 5.54 -11.54 -15.96
CA VAL A 285 5.40 -11.61 -17.41
C VAL A 285 5.23 -13.07 -17.82
N PHE A 286 4.31 -13.35 -18.73
CA PHE A 286 4.10 -14.65 -19.37
C PHE A 286 4.37 -14.51 -20.87
N ALA A 287 5.16 -15.41 -21.44
CA ALA A 287 5.46 -15.40 -22.86
C ALA A 287 5.63 -16.82 -23.42
N LEU A 288 4.99 -17.11 -24.55
CA LEU A 288 5.20 -18.34 -25.30
C LEU A 288 6.32 -18.12 -26.32
N SER A 289 7.44 -18.82 -26.17
CA SER A 289 8.52 -18.78 -27.17
C SER A 289 9.19 -20.13 -27.37
N GLU A 290 9.78 -20.30 -28.55
CA GLU A 290 10.73 -21.37 -28.80
C GLU A 290 12.02 -21.12 -28.03
N LYS A 291 12.72 -22.20 -27.69
CA LYS A 291 14.01 -22.11 -27.03
C LYS A 291 14.98 -21.27 -27.88
N TYR A 292 15.61 -20.26 -27.27
CA TYR A 292 16.54 -19.34 -27.91
C TYR A 292 15.95 -18.34 -28.93
N LYS A 293 14.62 -18.16 -28.97
CA LYS A 293 13.97 -17.10 -29.74
C LYS A 293 13.26 -16.10 -28.83
N TYR A 294 13.24 -14.84 -29.23
CA TYR A 294 12.43 -13.81 -28.57
C TYR A 294 10.94 -14.11 -28.75
N ALA A 295 10.18 -13.96 -27.67
CA ALA A 295 8.73 -14.02 -27.74
C ALA A 295 8.20 -12.81 -28.51
N GLN A 296 7.19 -13.04 -29.36
CA GLN A 296 6.53 -11.98 -30.14
C GLN A 296 5.32 -11.39 -29.42
N ASP A 297 4.78 -12.07 -28.41
CA ASP A 297 3.65 -11.62 -27.62
C ASP A 297 3.88 -12.00 -26.15
N PHE A 298 3.46 -11.12 -25.24
CA PHE A 298 3.57 -11.37 -23.81
C PHE A 298 2.41 -10.74 -23.03
N ILE A 299 2.09 -11.37 -21.91
CA ILE A 299 1.09 -10.89 -20.96
C ILE A 299 1.84 -10.44 -19.73
N VAL A 300 1.57 -9.24 -19.25
CA VAL A 300 2.15 -8.69 -18.02
C VAL A 300 1.03 -8.62 -17.01
N TRP A 301 1.23 -9.20 -15.84
CA TRP A 301 0.34 -9.02 -14.71
C TRP A 301 0.96 -8.06 -13.70
N ILE A 302 0.19 -7.05 -13.32
CA ILE A 302 0.58 -6.03 -12.35
C ILE A 302 -0.48 -6.06 -11.22
N PRO A 303 -0.13 -6.62 -10.05
CA PRO A 303 -1.00 -6.64 -8.88
C PRO A 303 -1.73 -5.32 -8.59
N GLY A 304 -3.06 -5.35 -8.60
CA GLY A 304 -3.86 -4.20 -8.16
C GLY A 304 -3.86 -3.01 -9.12
N ASP A 305 -3.46 -3.19 -10.38
CA ASP A 305 -3.66 -2.17 -11.42
C ASP A 305 -5.17 -1.97 -11.66
N ILE A 306 -5.69 -0.82 -11.22
CA ILE A 306 -7.11 -0.45 -11.37
C ILE A 306 -7.36 0.24 -12.73
N GLY A 307 -6.34 0.47 -13.57
CA GLY A 307 -6.54 1.29 -14.76
C GLY A 307 -5.59 1.03 -15.91
N LYS A 308 -6.03 0.18 -16.86
CA LYS A 308 -6.32 0.63 -18.24
C LYS A 308 -7.57 -0.06 -18.80
N GLY A 309 -8.58 0.74 -19.14
CA GLY A 309 -9.44 0.40 -20.26
C GLY A 309 -8.54 0.20 -21.48
N CYS A 310 -8.62 -1.00 -22.06
CA CYS A 310 -7.97 -1.49 -23.26
C CYS A 310 -7.44 -0.39 -24.21
N ALA A 311 -6.15 -0.07 -24.13
CA ALA A 311 -5.46 0.62 -25.21
C ALA A 311 -4.77 -0.44 -26.08
N ARG A 312 -5.44 -0.81 -27.17
CA ARG A 312 -4.89 -1.65 -28.23
C ARG A 312 -3.75 -0.89 -28.89
N SER A 313 -2.50 -1.15 -28.52
CA SER A 313 -1.35 -0.65 -29.30
C SER A 313 -1.20 -1.51 -30.55
N THR A 314 -1.84 -1.11 -31.64
CA THR A 314 -1.44 -1.53 -32.99
C THR A 314 -0.14 -0.84 -33.33
N LEU A 315 0.98 -1.48 -32.99
CA LEU A 315 2.33 -1.43 -33.61
C LEU A 315 3.34 -1.96 -32.58
N GLY A 316 3.64 -3.26 -32.65
CA GLY A 316 4.57 -3.95 -31.75
C GLY A 316 3.95 -5.15 -31.02
N PRO A 317 4.76 -5.92 -30.27
CA PRO A 317 4.30 -7.11 -29.54
C PRO A 317 3.09 -6.77 -28.66
N ARG A 318 2.07 -7.62 -28.62
CA ARG A 318 0.89 -7.39 -27.78
C ARG A 318 1.32 -7.36 -26.31
N VAL A 319 1.07 -6.24 -25.64
CA VAL A 319 1.20 -6.09 -24.19
C VAL A 319 -0.19 -6.00 -23.60
N VAL A 320 -0.60 -7.05 -22.90
CA VAL A 320 -1.81 -7.02 -22.09
C VAL A 320 -1.37 -6.85 -20.64
N SER A 321 -1.76 -5.74 -20.02
CA SER A 321 -1.60 -5.54 -18.57
C SER A 321 -2.84 -6.10 -17.88
N LEU A 322 -2.65 -7.10 -17.02
CA LEU A 322 -3.66 -7.71 -16.17
C LEU A 322 -3.67 -7.07 -14.79
#